data_AF-A0A7W4HQ07-F1
#
_entry.id   AF-A0A7W4HQ07-F1
#
_cell.length_a   1.000
_cell.length_b   1.000
_cell.length_c   1.000
_cell.angle_alpha   90.00
_cell.angle_beta   90.00
_cell.angle_gamma   90.00
#
_symmetry.space_group_name_H-M   'P 1'
#
loop_
_entity.id
_entity.type
_entity.pdbx_description
1 polymer ?
#
loop_
_entity_poly.entity_id
_entity_poly.type
_entity_poly.pdbx_seq_one_letter_code
_entity_poly.pdbx_strand_id
1 'polypeptide(L)'
;MATAAPVGSLVITQPSQDYHVSDIITFVQNHKRYTHRVTAIDGERLITKGDLNRGTDPLPIHRGQVLGKAWYIHPWLGWVYRLGPWLMLGWLAVYAATRYIHLPGRWYYRVIGTTLVVCAVSLWFHPWVNFSVMQVTPHQKGVVMRVVNTGVFPFAAHHTTLWPGQDTDVTVTTQDGDGRYFFAPTMHHTPWTVAVILAICLLPCMVMLYGLRQIRRFTIAQIPERRTDNTPPPRWPVTAIIIALVCAIIGVCVIIFYNLSLSLGAFTGSIRNSTNNARSVLYNCRDATVLTAPGEALFSYGMTYFDTGTSERNLVANGLDGTWNKRVSADGAQSHACRRDRQRSTTFREHCLYYPRQLQGPDHFTLSFWFLTNKYGIDNGRIAAFSHDVTPENDGNVDRLIYLDKDGRINFGVYSGTTYVISSPAGKNYADNQWHHIAATLSPTDGMRLYVDGELASHNPQAKRGESFQGYWKFGCGRFSPWRNADGTVFVSPKNYYTGQLQFAAVHTTALSPLQVKELYLSGVNR
;
A
#
# COMPACT_ATOMS: atom_id res chain seq x y z
N MET A 1 6.85 -21.89 7.46
CA MET A 1 5.71 -22.79 7.25
C MET A 1 4.79 -22.78 8.47
N ALA A 2 4.36 -21.60 8.92
CA ALA A 2 3.53 -21.46 10.12
C ALA A 2 3.98 -22.39 11.27
N THR A 3 3.03 -23.14 11.82
CA THR A 3 3.19 -24.19 12.83
C THR A 3 3.83 -25.48 12.31
N ALA A 4 3.76 -25.77 11.01
CA ALA A 4 4.32 -26.99 10.42
C ALA A 4 5.86 -26.99 10.40
N ALA A 5 6.47 -25.81 10.18
CA ALA A 5 7.89 -25.59 10.44
C ALA A 5 8.09 -24.13 10.90
N PRO A 6 8.03 -23.86 12.21
CA PRO A 6 8.30 -22.54 12.77
C PRO A 6 9.76 -22.13 12.59
N VAL A 7 10.07 -20.85 12.83
CA VAL A 7 11.44 -20.34 12.74
C VAL A 7 12.35 -21.10 13.73
N GLY A 8 13.50 -21.56 13.24
CA GLY A 8 14.40 -22.41 14.02
C GLY A 8 14.19 -23.92 13.83
N SER A 9 13.28 -24.33 12.94
CA SER A 9 13.11 -25.73 12.56
C SER A 9 14.28 -26.26 11.74
N LEU A 10 14.65 -27.52 11.97
CA LEU A 10 15.48 -28.29 11.05
C LEU A 10 14.56 -29.05 10.09
N VAL A 11 14.71 -28.80 8.79
CA VAL A 11 13.99 -29.51 7.74
C VAL A 11 14.97 -30.40 6.99
N ILE A 12 14.78 -31.71 7.09
CA ILE A 12 15.52 -32.69 6.31
C ILE A 12 14.68 -33.06 5.11
N THR A 13 15.24 -32.84 3.92
CA THR A 13 14.55 -33.14 2.66
C THR A 13 15.14 -34.36 1.98
N GLN A 14 14.26 -35.11 1.32
CA GLN A 14 14.62 -36.26 0.50
C GLN A 14 14.20 -35.97 -0.96
N PRO A 15 15.12 -36.07 -1.94
CA PRO A 15 14.78 -35.95 -3.34
C PRO A 15 13.69 -36.96 -3.73
N SER A 16 12.67 -36.51 -4.46
CA SER A 16 11.57 -37.34 -4.95
C SER A 16 11.17 -36.88 -6.36
N GLN A 17 10.58 -37.77 -7.15
CA GLN A 17 10.05 -37.47 -8.49
C GLN A 17 8.52 -37.41 -8.51
N ASP A 18 7.90 -37.92 -7.45
CA ASP A 18 6.46 -38.03 -7.32
C ASP A 18 6.00 -37.03 -6.25
N TYR A 19 5.27 -35.98 -6.61
CA TYR A 19 4.83 -34.91 -5.69
C TYR A 19 3.31 -34.84 -5.68
N HIS A 20 2.72 -34.70 -4.49
CA HIS A 20 1.28 -34.62 -4.29
C HIS A 20 0.87 -33.26 -3.72
N VAL A 21 -0.40 -32.90 -3.94
CA VAL A 21 -1.01 -31.74 -3.27
C VAL A 21 -0.96 -31.96 -1.75
N SER A 22 -0.61 -30.91 -1.01
CA SER A 22 -0.35 -30.89 0.44
C SER A 22 1.04 -31.32 0.88
N ASP A 23 1.90 -31.83 0.00
CA ASP A 23 3.30 -32.12 0.32
C ASP A 23 4.04 -30.83 0.71
N ILE A 24 4.91 -30.93 1.72
CA ILE A 24 5.84 -29.86 2.09
C ILE A 24 7.13 -30.13 1.32
N ILE A 25 7.54 -29.17 0.48
CA ILE A 25 8.73 -29.29 -0.36
C ILE A 25 9.69 -28.14 -0.11
N THR A 26 10.98 -28.40 -0.26
CA THR A 26 12.01 -27.37 -0.30
C THR A 26 12.52 -27.23 -1.73
N PHE A 27 12.55 -26.00 -2.24
CA PHE A 27 12.98 -25.69 -3.61
C PHE A 27 13.86 -24.45 -3.64
N VAL A 28 14.57 -24.26 -4.75
CA VAL A 28 15.42 -23.09 -4.99
C VAL A 28 14.75 -22.16 -5.99
N GLN A 29 14.59 -20.90 -5.61
CA GLN A 29 14.11 -19.84 -6.50
C GLN A 29 14.96 -18.58 -6.26
N ASN A 30 15.46 -17.95 -7.31
CA ASN A 30 16.31 -16.75 -7.22
C ASN A 30 17.50 -16.93 -6.24
N HIS A 31 18.18 -18.08 -6.28
CA HIS A 31 19.30 -18.44 -5.39
C HIS A 31 18.96 -18.50 -3.89
N LYS A 32 17.67 -18.48 -3.52
CA LYS A 32 17.19 -18.65 -2.16
C LYS A 32 16.42 -19.95 -2.03
N ARG A 33 16.52 -20.58 -0.86
CA ARG A 33 15.79 -21.81 -0.53
C ARG A 33 14.48 -21.45 0.17
N TYR A 34 13.39 -21.97 -0.36
CA TYR A 34 12.05 -21.81 0.21
C TYR A 34 11.51 -23.18 0.58
N THR A 35 10.74 -23.24 1.67
CA THR A 35 10.02 -24.46 2.07
C THR A 35 8.55 -24.12 2.14
N HIS A 36 7.75 -24.60 1.19
CA HIS A 36 6.33 -24.30 1.06
C HIS A 36 5.50 -25.58 0.87
N ARG A 37 4.19 -25.46 1.00
CA ARG A 37 3.24 -26.54 0.71
C ARG A 37 2.81 -26.48 -0.74
N VAL A 38 2.72 -27.63 -1.40
CA VAL A 38 2.12 -27.72 -2.74
C VAL A 38 0.61 -27.57 -2.62
N THR A 39 0.02 -26.60 -3.32
CA THR A 39 -1.43 -26.37 -3.32
C THR A 39 -2.10 -26.87 -4.59
N ALA A 40 -1.40 -26.89 -5.70
CA ALA A 40 -1.89 -27.44 -6.96
C ALA A 40 -0.73 -27.91 -7.85
N ILE A 41 -1.04 -28.82 -8.77
CA ILE A 41 -0.08 -29.37 -9.74
C ILE A 41 -0.70 -29.16 -11.12
N ASP A 42 0.03 -28.45 -11.98
CA ASP A 42 -0.35 -28.16 -13.36
C ASP A 42 0.72 -28.73 -14.31
N GLY A 43 0.56 -30.01 -14.65
CA GLY A 43 1.53 -30.79 -15.41
C GLY A 43 2.91 -30.86 -14.75
N GLU A 44 3.89 -30.19 -15.36
CA GLU A 44 5.28 -30.10 -14.91
C GLU A 44 5.53 -28.95 -13.91
N ARG A 45 4.50 -28.13 -13.63
CA ARG A 45 4.59 -26.99 -12.72
C ARG A 45 3.88 -27.30 -11.40
N LEU A 46 4.53 -26.92 -10.31
CA LEU A 46 3.98 -26.99 -8.96
C LEU A 46 3.61 -25.58 -8.52
N ILE A 47 2.39 -25.40 -8.02
CA ILE A 47 1.96 -24.17 -7.38
C ILE A 47 2.15 -24.37 -5.88
N THR A 48 2.94 -23.49 -5.27
CA THR A 48 3.27 -23.56 -3.85
C THR A 48 2.65 -22.42 -3.07
N LYS A 49 2.53 -22.62 -1.76
CA LYS A 49 2.09 -21.59 -0.82
C LYS A 49 2.78 -21.78 0.51
N GLY A 50 3.40 -20.73 1.04
CA GLY A 50 3.77 -20.71 2.45
C GLY A 50 2.52 -20.71 3.33
N ASP A 51 2.47 -21.55 4.36
CA ASP A 51 1.25 -21.71 5.19
C ASP A 51 0.71 -20.40 5.81
N LEU A 52 1.54 -19.36 5.99
CA LEU A 52 1.13 -18.04 6.50
C LEU A 52 0.76 -17.02 5.40
N ASN A 53 0.96 -17.35 4.12
CA ASN A 53 0.72 -16.43 3.01
C ASN A 53 -0.80 -16.35 2.73
N ARG A 54 -1.30 -15.19 2.29
CA ARG A 54 -2.73 -15.03 1.93
C ARG A 54 -3.09 -15.73 0.62
N GLY A 55 -2.19 -15.69 -0.37
CA GLY A 55 -2.35 -16.33 -1.67
C GLY A 55 -1.30 -17.41 -1.94
N THR A 56 -1.48 -18.15 -3.02
CA THR A 56 -0.42 -18.99 -3.60
C THR A 56 0.71 -18.13 -4.15
N ASP A 57 1.91 -18.68 -4.22
CA ASP A 57 3.05 -17.98 -4.80
C ASP A 57 2.75 -17.67 -6.28
N PRO A 58 3.01 -16.45 -6.75
CA PRO A 58 2.60 -16.01 -8.09
C PRO A 58 3.39 -16.67 -9.22
N LEU A 59 4.55 -17.25 -8.91
CA LEU A 59 5.42 -17.91 -9.87
C LEU A 59 5.40 -19.43 -9.61
N PRO A 60 4.76 -20.23 -10.49
CA PRO A 60 4.86 -21.67 -10.42
C PRO A 60 6.31 -22.14 -10.55
N ILE A 61 6.65 -23.22 -9.86
CA ILE A 61 8.01 -23.79 -9.89
C ILE A 61 8.04 -25.07 -10.72
N HIS A 62 9.14 -25.30 -11.41
CA HIS A 62 9.37 -26.55 -12.14
C HIS A 62 9.90 -27.65 -11.22
N ARG A 63 9.59 -28.92 -11.51
CA ARG A 63 10.06 -30.07 -10.71
C ARG A 63 11.59 -30.09 -10.53
N GLY A 64 12.35 -29.68 -11.54
CA GLY A 64 13.82 -29.59 -11.48
C GLY A 64 14.36 -28.53 -10.49
N GLN A 65 13.52 -27.62 -10.00
CA GLN A 65 13.90 -26.63 -8.99
C GLN A 65 13.68 -27.14 -7.55
N VAL A 66 13.00 -28.27 -7.40
CA VAL A 66 12.70 -28.88 -6.10
C VAL A 66 13.90 -29.69 -5.63
N LEU A 67 14.39 -29.38 -4.44
CA LEU A 67 15.49 -30.13 -3.81
C LEU A 67 14.97 -31.46 -3.25
N GLY A 68 13.74 -31.46 -2.73
CA GLY A 68 13.08 -32.66 -2.24
C GLY A 68 11.86 -32.37 -1.36
N LYS A 69 11.19 -33.45 -0.95
CA LYS A 69 10.11 -33.41 0.03
C LYS A 69 10.68 -33.34 1.43
N ALA A 70 10.01 -32.61 2.33
CA ALA A 70 10.33 -32.64 3.75
C ALA A 70 9.96 -34.01 4.32
N TRP A 71 11.00 -34.82 4.57
CA TRP A 71 10.85 -36.13 5.18
C TRP A 71 10.76 -36.04 6.71
N TYR A 72 11.52 -35.11 7.29
CA TYR A 72 11.53 -34.89 8.72
C TYR A 72 11.65 -33.40 9.05
N ILE A 73 10.80 -32.92 9.96
CA ILE A 73 10.81 -31.54 10.44
C ILE A 73 10.86 -31.59 11.97
N HIS A 74 11.92 -31.03 12.55
CA HIS A 74 12.00 -30.83 14.00
C HIS A 74 11.98 -29.34 14.34
N PRO A 75 10.99 -28.84 15.12
CA PRO A 75 10.80 -27.41 15.39
C PRO A 75 12.00 -26.68 15.99
N TRP A 76 12.85 -27.39 16.74
CA TRP A 76 13.91 -26.78 17.57
C TRP A 76 15.35 -27.09 17.17
N LEU A 77 15.60 -28.09 16.32
CA LEU A 77 16.97 -28.53 16.04
C LEU A 77 17.73 -27.55 15.16
N GLY A 78 17.04 -26.70 14.39
CA GLY A 78 17.68 -25.64 13.61
C GLY A 78 18.32 -24.58 14.51
N TRP A 79 17.71 -24.27 15.67
CA TRP A 79 18.36 -23.44 16.69
C TRP A 79 19.61 -24.09 17.26
N VAL A 80 19.57 -25.39 17.58
CA VAL A 80 20.76 -26.12 18.06
C VAL A 80 21.89 -26.06 17.03
N TYR A 81 21.58 -26.31 15.76
CA TYR A 81 22.56 -26.24 14.67
C TYR A 81 23.14 -24.83 14.50
N ARG A 82 22.31 -23.79 14.62
CA ARG A 82 22.72 -22.39 14.45
C ARG A 82 23.56 -21.89 15.62
N LEU A 83 23.23 -22.25 16.86
CA LEU A 83 23.92 -21.79 18.07
C LEU A 83 25.15 -22.63 18.40
N GLY A 84 25.14 -23.92 18.07
CA GLY A 84 26.16 -24.91 18.45
C GLY A 84 27.60 -24.48 18.16
N PRO A 85 27.95 -24.06 16.93
CA PRO A 85 29.31 -23.63 16.60
C PRO A 85 29.81 -22.46 17.46
N TRP A 86 28.94 -21.49 17.74
CA TRP A 86 29.28 -20.33 18.56
C TRP A 86 29.46 -20.68 20.04
N LEU A 87 28.61 -21.58 20.55
CA LEU A 87 28.77 -22.11 21.90
C LEU A 87 30.09 -22.88 22.03
N MET A 88 30.42 -23.74 21.06
CA MET A 88 31.68 -24.49 21.05
C MET A 88 32.91 -23.57 21.01
N LEU A 89 32.92 -22.56 20.13
CA LEU A 89 34.02 -21.60 20.04
C LEU A 89 34.19 -20.80 21.33
N GLY A 90 33.09 -20.29 21.89
CA GLY A 90 33.14 -19.55 23.14
C GLY A 90 33.60 -20.41 24.32
N TRP A 91 33.13 -21.65 24.41
CA TRP A 91 33.57 -22.60 25.44
C TRP A 91 35.05 -22.95 25.28
N LEU A 92 35.56 -23.11 24.06
CA LEU A 92 36.98 -23.36 23.80
C LEU A 92 37.84 -22.16 24.22
N ALA A 93 37.39 -20.94 23.95
CA ALA A 93 38.05 -19.72 24.40
C ALA A 93 38.11 -19.63 25.93
N VAL A 94 37.00 -19.91 26.63
CA VAL A 94 36.98 -19.99 28.09
C VAL A 94 37.95 -21.07 28.60
N TYR A 95 38.00 -22.22 27.94
CA TYR A 95 38.87 -23.33 28.33
C TYR A 95 40.36 -22.99 28.18
N ALA A 96 40.71 -22.25 27.13
CA ALA A 96 42.05 -21.75 26.85
C ALA A 96 42.46 -20.64 27.83
N ALA A 97 41.60 -19.64 28.05
CA ALA A 97 41.86 -18.52 28.96
C ALA A 97 42.07 -19.00 30.41
N THR A 98 41.34 -20.05 30.82
CA THR A 98 41.45 -20.63 32.17
C THR A 98 42.59 -21.65 32.29
N ARG A 99 43.42 -21.87 31.26
CA ARG A 99 44.49 -22.89 31.28
C ARG A 99 45.58 -22.61 32.31
N TYR A 100 45.90 -21.33 32.53
CA TYR A 100 46.99 -20.90 33.41
C TYR A 100 46.55 -20.64 34.86
N ILE A 101 45.28 -20.86 35.19
CA ILE A 101 44.74 -20.69 36.54
C ILE A 101 45.01 -21.97 37.36
N HIS A 102 45.66 -21.82 38.51
CA HIS A 102 45.95 -22.92 39.43
C HIS A 102 44.66 -23.55 40.01
N LEU A 103 44.69 -24.88 40.21
CA LEU A 103 43.64 -25.61 40.92
C LEU A 103 43.61 -25.16 42.40
N PRO A 104 42.42 -25.07 43.04
CA PRO A 104 41.10 -25.49 42.57
C PRO A 104 40.28 -24.37 41.89
N GLY A 105 40.81 -23.16 41.67
CA GLY A 105 40.05 -22.01 41.14
C GLY A 105 39.54 -22.19 39.69
N ARG A 106 40.23 -23.01 38.90
CA ARG A 106 40.01 -23.16 37.45
C ARG A 106 38.59 -23.58 37.05
N TRP A 107 37.94 -24.43 37.83
CA TRP A 107 36.62 -24.97 37.46
C TRP A 107 35.51 -23.92 37.65
N TYR A 108 35.63 -23.02 38.64
CA TYR A 108 34.67 -21.94 38.87
C TYR A 108 34.60 -20.97 37.67
N TYR A 109 35.78 -20.52 37.21
CA TYR A 109 35.87 -19.62 36.07
C TYR A 109 35.34 -20.26 34.77
N ARG A 110 35.44 -21.58 34.64
CA ARG A 110 34.87 -22.30 33.49
C ARG A 110 33.36 -22.29 33.52
N VAL A 111 32.73 -22.66 34.64
CA VAL A 111 31.26 -22.66 34.76
C VAL A 111 30.69 -21.26 34.52
N ILE A 112 31.31 -20.23 35.10
CA ILE A 112 30.91 -18.84 34.89
C ILE A 112 31.09 -18.44 33.42
N GLY A 113 32.28 -18.68 32.86
CA GLY A 113 32.59 -18.33 31.47
C GLY A 113 31.69 -19.03 30.46
N THR A 114 31.45 -20.33 30.62
CA THR A 114 30.55 -21.08 29.71
C THR A 114 29.11 -20.60 29.81
N THR A 115 28.66 -20.19 31.00
CA THR A 115 27.33 -19.60 31.21
C THR A 115 27.23 -18.24 30.52
N LEU A 116 28.23 -17.37 30.68
CA LEU A 116 28.29 -16.08 29.99
C LEU A 116 28.28 -16.24 28.47
N VAL A 117 28.97 -17.25 27.92
CA VAL A 117 28.93 -17.57 26.49
C VAL A 117 27.51 -17.96 26.06
N VAL A 118 26.80 -18.81 26.80
CA VAL A 118 25.40 -19.17 26.49
C VAL A 118 24.50 -17.94 26.49
N CYS A 119 24.70 -17.03 27.44
CA CYS A 119 23.92 -15.80 27.56
C CYS A 119 24.22 -14.84 26.40
N ALA A 120 25.49 -14.64 26.06
CA ALA A 120 25.91 -13.81 24.94
C ALA A 120 25.36 -14.34 23.60
N VAL A 121 25.47 -15.64 23.35
CA VAL A 121 24.93 -16.29 22.15
C VAL A 121 23.40 -16.21 22.11
N SER A 122 22.72 -16.39 23.24
CA SER A 122 21.27 -16.21 23.33
C SER A 122 20.83 -14.78 23.02
N LEU A 123 21.55 -13.78 23.54
CA LEU A 123 21.26 -12.37 23.28
C LEU A 123 21.54 -11.99 21.83
N TRP A 124 22.52 -12.61 21.18
CA TRP A 124 22.83 -12.28 19.80
C TRP A 124 21.80 -12.85 18.82
N PHE A 125 21.30 -14.06 19.06
CA PHE A 125 20.41 -14.76 18.14
C PHE A 125 18.92 -14.63 18.46
N HIS A 126 18.58 -14.16 19.67
CA HIS A 126 17.20 -14.01 20.17
C HIS A 126 16.31 -15.25 19.94
N PRO A 127 16.71 -16.47 20.35
CA PRO A 127 15.95 -17.68 20.07
C PRO A 127 14.70 -17.82 20.96
N TRP A 128 14.69 -17.19 22.13
CA TRP A 128 13.72 -17.46 23.18
C TRP A 128 12.35 -16.83 22.91
N VAL A 129 12.29 -15.50 22.75
CA VAL A 129 11.07 -14.75 22.45
C VAL A 129 11.38 -13.79 21.32
N ASN A 130 10.70 -13.95 20.19
CA ASN A 130 10.87 -13.11 19.03
C ASN A 130 9.61 -13.15 18.16
N PHE A 131 9.39 -12.14 17.35
CA PHE A 131 8.27 -12.09 16.43
C PHE A 131 8.64 -11.40 15.12
N SER A 132 7.81 -11.59 14.10
CA SER A 132 7.93 -10.89 12.83
C SER A 132 6.58 -10.27 12.45
N VAL A 133 6.63 -9.06 11.90
CA VAL A 133 5.43 -8.39 11.36
C VAL A 133 5.33 -8.74 9.88
N MET A 134 4.26 -9.42 9.49
CA MET A 134 4.03 -9.86 8.11
C MET A 134 3.33 -8.78 7.29
N GLN A 135 2.43 -8.03 7.93
CA GLN A 135 1.64 -7.00 7.25
C GLN A 135 1.22 -5.91 8.22
N VAL A 136 1.12 -4.69 7.70
CA VAL A 136 0.65 -3.52 8.44
C VAL A 136 -0.45 -2.85 7.59
N THR A 137 -1.66 -2.75 8.12
CA THR A 137 -2.82 -2.15 7.43
C THR A 137 -3.46 -1.04 8.25
N PRO A 138 -3.86 0.09 7.63
CA PRO A 138 -4.54 1.17 8.35
C PRO A 138 -5.91 0.71 8.87
N HIS A 139 -6.29 1.20 10.05
CA HIS A 139 -7.55 0.93 10.72
C HIS A 139 -8.14 2.22 11.30
N GLN A 140 -9.46 2.29 11.53
CA GLN A 140 -10.15 3.53 11.91
C GLN A 140 -9.59 4.23 13.16
N LYS A 141 -8.99 3.47 14.09
CA LYS A 141 -8.42 3.97 15.35
C LYS A 141 -6.90 3.79 15.47
N GLY A 142 -6.21 3.43 14.39
CA GLY A 142 -4.78 3.11 14.41
C GLY A 142 -4.36 2.18 13.28
N VAL A 143 -3.62 1.13 13.62
CA VAL A 143 -3.04 0.22 12.64
C VAL A 143 -3.26 -1.22 13.07
N VAL A 144 -3.67 -2.07 12.14
CA VAL A 144 -3.70 -3.52 12.34
C VAL A 144 -2.39 -4.10 11.84
N MET A 145 -1.64 -4.73 12.73
CA MET A 145 -0.40 -5.43 12.45
C MET A 145 -0.64 -6.94 12.50
N ARG A 146 -0.28 -7.66 11.43
CA ARG A 146 -0.24 -9.13 11.46
C ARG A 146 1.11 -9.57 11.99
N VAL A 147 1.10 -10.23 13.14
CA VAL A 147 2.30 -10.63 13.88
C VAL A 147 2.39 -12.15 13.95
N VAL A 148 3.56 -12.71 13.68
CA VAL A 148 3.85 -14.15 13.83
C VAL A 148 4.90 -14.38 14.91
N ASN A 149 4.71 -15.42 15.76
CA ASN A 149 5.72 -15.82 16.72
C ASN A 149 6.86 -16.60 16.06
N THR A 150 8.08 -16.08 16.18
CA THR A 150 9.32 -16.67 15.63
C THR A 150 10.27 -17.19 16.70
N GLY A 151 9.94 -17.00 17.98
CA GLY A 151 10.68 -17.51 19.13
C GLY A 151 10.25 -18.91 19.56
N VAL A 152 10.98 -19.46 20.53
CA VAL A 152 10.71 -20.78 21.16
C VAL A 152 9.56 -20.72 22.16
N PHE A 153 9.45 -19.63 22.92
CA PHE A 153 8.43 -19.48 23.94
C PHE A 153 7.20 -18.73 23.42
N PRO A 154 6.01 -19.04 23.95
CA PRO A 154 4.80 -18.30 23.63
C PRO A 154 4.86 -16.87 24.21
N PHE A 155 4.27 -15.93 23.49
CA PHE A 155 4.05 -14.57 23.99
C PHE A 155 2.59 -14.16 23.81
N ALA A 156 2.15 -13.20 24.61
CA ALA A 156 0.83 -12.62 24.54
C ALA A 156 0.85 -11.36 23.64
N ALA A 157 0.01 -11.38 22.61
CA ALA A 157 -0.33 -10.25 21.78
C ALA A 157 -1.72 -9.74 22.20
N HIS A 158 -1.77 -8.77 23.11
CA HIS A 158 -2.98 -8.32 23.81
C HIS A 158 -3.75 -9.48 24.46
N HIS A 159 -4.87 -9.90 23.87
CA HIS A 159 -5.76 -10.94 24.40
C HIS A 159 -5.51 -12.33 23.80
N THR A 160 -4.54 -12.45 22.89
CA THR A 160 -4.24 -13.71 22.20
C THR A 160 -2.86 -14.21 22.58
N THR A 161 -2.76 -15.50 22.89
CA THR A 161 -1.47 -16.15 23.13
C THR A 161 -0.99 -16.77 21.83
N LEU A 162 0.18 -16.36 21.37
CA LEU A 162 0.78 -16.88 20.14
C LEU A 162 1.83 -17.93 20.48
N TRP A 163 1.57 -19.16 20.06
CA TRP A 163 2.55 -20.23 20.10
C TRP A 163 3.51 -20.15 18.90
N PRO A 164 4.70 -20.76 18.97
CA PRO A 164 5.69 -20.74 17.90
C PRO A 164 5.10 -21.09 16.53
N GLY A 165 5.27 -20.19 15.56
CA GLY A 165 4.74 -20.34 14.20
C GLY A 165 3.28 -19.93 13.99
N GLN A 166 2.54 -19.54 15.03
CA GLN A 166 1.19 -18.98 14.92
C GLN A 166 1.23 -17.47 14.65
N ASP A 167 0.22 -16.97 13.95
CA ASP A 167 0.01 -15.55 13.68
C ASP A 167 -1.35 -15.04 14.19
N THR A 168 -1.43 -13.74 14.44
CA THR A 168 -2.70 -13.05 14.72
C THR A 168 -2.63 -11.61 14.23
N ASP A 169 -3.80 -11.02 14.02
CA ASP A 169 -3.96 -9.60 13.74
C ASP A 169 -4.10 -8.83 15.07
N VAL A 170 -3.29 -7.79 15.23
CA VAL A 170 -3.13 -6.99 16.45
C VAL A 170 -3.43 -5.53 16.11
N THR A 171 -4.47 -4.96 16.72
CA THR A 171 -4.78 -3.54 16.54
C THR A 171 -3.97 -2.68 17.50
N VAL A 172 -3.05 -1.89 16.97
CA VAL A 172 -2.16 -0.99 17.69
C VAL A 172 -2.67 0.44 17.54
N THR A 173 -2.98 1.08 18.67
CA THR A 173 -3.48 2.45 18.72
C THR A 173 -2.51 3.42 19.39
N THR A 174 -1.51 2.91 20.08
CA THR A 174 -0.51 3.70 20.81
C THR A 174 0.58 4.22 19.87
N GLN A 175 0.82 5.53 19.93
CA GLN A 175 1.88 6.21 19.19
C GLN A 175 2.97 6.71 20.13
N ASP A 176 4.22 6.72 19.66
CA ASP A 176 5.34 7.39 20.33
C ASP A 176 5.31 8.91 20.10
N GLY A 177 6.22 9.65 20.73
CA GLY A 177 6.33 11.11 20.59
C GLY A 177 6.63 11.59 19.16
N ASP A 178 7.08 10.69 18.28
CA ASP A 178 7.35 10.94 16.86
C ASP A 178 6.18 10.48 15.96
N GLY A 179 5.02 10.11 16.55
CA GLY A 179 3.81 9.71 15.84
C GLY A 179 3.86 8.30 15.23
N ARG A 180 4.83 7.45 15.60
CA ARG A 180 4.96 6.08 15.09
C ARG A 180 4.20 5.12 15.98
N TYR A 181 3.59 4.09 15.38
CA TYR A 181 2.87 3.09 16.15
C TYR A 181 3.83 2.13 16.84
N PHE A 182 3.57 1.86 18.11
CA PHE A 182 4.42 1.04 18.98
C PHE A 182 3.69 -0.22 19.45
N PHE A 183 4.29 -1.38 19.20
CA PHE A 183 3.82 -2.67 19.69
C PHE A 183 4.90 -3.36 20.54
N ALA A 184 4.54 -3.79 21.75
CA ALA A 184 5.40 -4.52 22.67
C ALA A 184 4.66 -5.74 23.23
N PRO A 185 4.96 -6.96 22.76
CA PRO A 185 4.36 -8.17 23.31
C PRO A 185 4.90 -8.49 24.70
N THR A 186 4.08 -9.13 25.54
CA THR A 186 4.48 -9.60 26.86
C THR A 186 4.70 -11.11 26.84
N MET A 187 5.65 -11.61 27.64
CA MET A 187 5.88 -13.05 27.73
C MET A 187 4.66 -13.74 28.36
N HIS A 188 4.16 -14.80 27.73
CA HIS A 188 3.08 -15.59 28.29
C HIS A 188 3.66 -16.61 29.27
N HIS A 189 3.42 -16.42 30.57
CA HIS A 189 3.97 -17.25 31.62
C HIS A 189 3.01 -18.38 31.98
N THR A 190 3.29 -19.58 31.47
CA THR A 190 2.69 -20.81 31.99
C THR A 190 3.57 -21.38 33.12
N PRO A 191 3.00 -22.11 34.11
CA PRO A 191 3.79 -22.75 35.16
C PRO A 191 4.93 -23.62 34.59
N TRP A 192 4.67 -24.28 33.46
CA TRP A 192 5.66 -25.06 32.73
C TRP A 192 6.80 -24.20 32.17
N THR A 193 6.50 -23.10 31.48
CA THR A 193 7.55 -22.20 30.94
C THR A 193 8.43 -21.63 32.05
N VAL A 194 7.84 -21.29 33.20
CA VAL A 194 8.59 -20.81 34.36
C VAL A 194 9.49 -21.92 34.91
N ALA A 195 8.97 -23.15 35.04
CA ALA A 195 9.76 -24.30 35.50
C ALA A 195 10.96 -24.61 34.58
N VAL A 196 10.76 -24.55 33.26
CA VAL A 196 11.84 -24.77 32.27
C VAL A 196 12.91 -23.67 32.37
N ILE A 197 12.51 -22.40 32.46
CA ILE A 197 13.45 -21.29 32.60
C ILE A 197 14.23 -21.43 33.92
N LEU A 198 13.55 -21.74 35.02
CA LEU A 198 14.20 -21.98 36.31
C LEU A 198 15.18 -23.14 36.22
N ALA A 199 14.83 -24.25 35.57
CA ALA A 199 15.72 -25.39 35.39
C ALA A 199 16.98 -25.01 34.60
N ILE A 200 16.84 -24.26 33.49
CA ILE A 200 17.97 -23.78 32.68
C ILE A 200 18.87 -22.83 33.51
N CYS A 201 18.28 -21.91 34.27
CA CYS A 201 19.01 -20.95 35.09
C CYS A 201 19.71 -21.60 36.30
N LEU A 202 19.13 -22.65 36.88
CA LEU A 202 19.70 -23.35 38.03
C LEU A 202 20.76 -24.38 37.66
N LEU A 203 20.80 -24.84 36.40
CA LEU A 203 21.73 -25.86 35.94
C LEU A 203 23.21 -25.49 36.21
N PRO A 204 23.70 -24.26 35.90
CA PRO A 204 25.06 -23.86 36.26
C PRO A 204 25.34 -23.90 37.77
N CYS A 205 24.36 -23.52 38.59
CA CYS A 205 24.47 -23.56 40.05
C CYS A 205 24.54 -25.01 40.57
N MET A 206 23.72 -25.91 40.03
CA MET A 206 23.76 -27.33 40.37
C MET A 206 25.08 -27.99 39.98
N VAL A 207 25.60 -27.68 38.78
CA VAL A 207 26.94 -28.14 38.34
C VAL A 207 28.03 -27.60 39.27
N MET A 208 27.89 -26.36 39.73
CA MET A 208 28.83 -25.75 40.68
C MET A 208 28.83 -26.45 42.05
N LEU A 209 27.64 -26.71 42.61
CA LEU A 209 27.50 -27.43 43.88
C LEU A 209 28.00 -28.88 43.79
N TYR A 210 27.80 -29.54 42.64
CA TYR A 210 28.33 -30.88 42.38
C TYR A 210 29.87 -30.88 42.36
N GLY A 211 30.49 -29.90 41.68
CA GLY A 211 31.94 -29.73 41.66
C GLY A 211 32.54 -29.54 43.07
N LEU A 212 31.88 -28.72 43.91
CA LEU A 212 32.26 -28.51 45.31
C LEU A 212 32.21 -29.81 46.14
N ARG A 213 31.15 -30.61 45.97
CA ARG A 213 31.01 -31.91 46.65
C ARG A 213 32.12 -32.89 46.26
N GLN A 214 32.49 -32.94 44.98
CA GLN A 214 33.56 -33.82 44.49
C GLN A 214 34.93 -33.42 45.04
N ILE A 215 35.25 -32.12 45.08
CA ILE A 215 36.50 -31.62 45.67
C ILE A 215 36.57 -31.95 47.16
N ARG A 216 35.48 -31.74 47.91
CA ARG A 216 35.41 -32.06 49.34
C ARG A 216 35.69 -33.54 49.62
N ARG A 217 35.22 -34.46 48.76
CA ARG A 217 35.52 -35.90 48.87
C ARG A 217 37.00 -36.20 48.63
N PHE A 218 37.62 -35.57 47.64
CA PHE A 218 39.05 -35.74 47.36
C PHE A 218 39.95 -35.19 48.48
N THR A 219 39.64 -34.02 49.04
CA THR A 219 40.44 -33.40 50.11
C THR A 219 40.36 -34.19 51.42
N ILE A 220 39.20 -34.75 51.77
CA ILE A 220 39.03 -35.56 52.99
C ILE A 220 39.71 -36.93 52.86
N ALA A 221 39.76 -37.52 51.66
CA ALA A 221 40.41 -38.80 51.41
C ALA A 221 41.96 -38.76 51.48
N GLN A 222 42.58 -37.56 51.50
CA GLN A 222 44.03 -37.38 51.50
C GLN A 222 44.61 -36.90 52.84
N ILE A 223 43.83 -36.87 53.93
CA ILE A 223 44.36 -36.51 55.27
C ILE A 223 44.84 -37.78 55.98
N PRO A 224 46.16 -38.01 56.17
CA PRO A 224 46.62 -39.02 57.11
C PRO A 224 46.37 -38.51 58.52
N GLU A 225 45.96 -39.39 59.43
CA GLU A 225 45.86 -39.05 60.85
C GLU A 225 47.17 -38.46 61.37
N ARG A 226 47.04 -37.38 62.14
CA ARG A 226 48.05 -36.77 63.02
C ARG A 226 49.00 -35.74 62.38
N ARG A 227 48.60 -34.47 62.45
CA ARG A 227 49.53 -33.35 62.74
C ARG A 227 48.80 -32.21 63.45
N THR A 228 49.18 -31.97 64.71
CA THR A 228 48.85 -30.75 65.47
C THR A 228 49.72 -29.62 64.94
N ASP A 229 49.18 -28.78 64.09
CA ASP A 229 49.81 -27.53 63.69
C ASP A 229 48.74 -26.42 63.67
N ASN A 230 49.01 -25.33 64.38
CA ASN A 230 48.12 -24.18 64.58
C ASN A 230 48.05 -23.28 63.32
N THR A 231 48.14 -23.85 62.13
CA THR A 231 47.87 -23.14 60.89
C THR A 231 46.36 -22.93 60.77
N PRO A 232 45.88 -21.68 60.61
CA PRO A 232 44.45 -21.44 60.45
C PRO A 232 43.94 -22.24 59.25
N PRO A 233 42.76 -22.89 59.33
CA PRO A 233 42.24 -23.67 58.23
C PRO A 233 42.22 -22.81 56.97
N PRO A 234 42.54 -23.36 55.78
CA PRO A 234 42.49 -22.58 54.54
C PRO A 234 41.12 -21.94 54.49
N ARG A 235 41.07 -20.60 54.56
CA ARG A 235 39.81 -19.85 54.53
C ARG A 235 39.18 -20.19 53.19
N TRP A 236 38.19 -21.08 53.24
CA TRP A 236 37.40 -21.47 52.08
C TRP A 236 36.96 -20.17 51.42
N PRO A 237 36.95 -20.09 50.08
CA PRO A 237 36.67 -18.83 49.43
C PRO A 237 35.15 -18.63 49.45
N VAL A 238 34.57 -18.52 50.64
CA VAL A 238 33.19 -18.09 50.88
C VAL A 238 33.01 -16.75 50.20
N THR A 239 34.04 -15.91 50.19
CA THR A 239 34.11 -14.71 49.34
C THR A 239 34.02 -15.02 47.85
N ALA A 240 34.73 -16.01 47.29
CA ALA A 240 34.57 -16.36 45.88
C ALA A 240 33.23 -17.05 45.56
N ILE A 241 32.65 -17.81 46.49
CA ILE A 241 31.32 -18.40 46.36
C ILE A 241 30.26 -17.30 46.40
N ILE A 242 30.36 -16.36 47.34
CA ILE A 242 29.49 -15.18 47.43
C ILE A 242 29.68 -14.31 46.20
N ILE A 243 30.91 -14.04 45.75
CA ILE A 243 31.18 -13.25 44.53
C ILE A 243 30.65 -14.00 43.31
N ALA A 244 30.82 -15.32 43.19
CA ALA A 244 30.25 -16.09 42.09
C ALA A 244 28.72 -16.11 42.12
N LEU A 245 28.11 -16.20 43.30
CA LEU A 245 26.67 -16.22 43.49
C LEU A 245 26.08 -14.81 43.28
N VAL A 246 26.79 -13.76 43.67
CA VAL A 246 26.46 -12.36 43.39
C VAL A 246 26.68 -12.05 41.91
N CYS A 247 27.74 -12.49 41.26
CA CYS A 247 27.94 -12.35 39.81
C CYS A 247 26.95 -13.20 39.02
N ALA A 248 26.52 -14.36 39.53
CA ALA A 248 25.46 -15.16 38.93
C ALA A 248 24.10 -14.52 39.14
N ILE A 249 23.80 -13.96 40.32
CA ILE A 249 22.57 -13.20 40.57
C ILE A 249 22.58 -11.91 39.77
N ILE A 250 23.69 -11.17 39.68
CA ILE A 250 23.82 -9.98 38.85
C ILE A 250 23.77 -10.38 37.38
N GLY A 251 24.37 -11.49 36.96
CA GLY A 251 24.25 -12.02 35.61
C GLY A 251 22.81 -12.39 35.30
N VAL A 252 22.12 -13.09 36.20
CA VAL A 252 20.70 -13.45 36.12
C VAL A 252 19.83 -12.20 36.15
N CYS A 253 20.11 -11.22 36.99
CA CYS A 253 19.41 -9.95 37.06
C CYS A 253 19.72 -9.09 35.85
N VAL A 254 20.92 -9.12 35.27
CA VAL A 254 21.27 -8.40 34.04
C VAL A 254 20.64 -9.11 32.86
N ILE A 255 20.59 -10.44 32.80
CA ILE A 255 19.88 -11.19 31.77
C ILE A 255 18.38 -10.98 31.92
N ILE A 256 17.81 -11.08 33.12
CA ILE A 256 16.40 -10.84 33.39
C ILE A 256 16.05 -9.38 33.13
N PHE A 257 16.87 -8.42 33.56
CA PHE A 257 16.64 -6.98 33.37
C PHE A 257 16.90 -6.57 31.92
N TYR A 258 17.95 -7.04 31.24
CA TYR A 258 18.12 -6.83 29.79
C TYR A 258 17.03 -7.56 29.01
N ASN A 259 16.61 -8.77 29.36
CA ASN A 259 15.50 -9.45 28.66
C ASN A 259 14.14 -8.83 29.03
N LEU A 260 13.94 -8.21 30.20
CA LEU A 260 12.73 -7.45 30.55
C LEU A 260 12.73 -6.06 29.92
N SER A 261 13.91 -5.45 29.72
CA SER A 261 14.07 -4.12 29.10
C SER A 261 14.15 -4.20 27.57
N LEU A 262 14.62 -5.32 27.01
CA LEU A 262 14.78 -5.57 25.57
C LEU A 262 13.89 -6.71 25.04
N SER A 263 12.96 -7.28 25.84
CA SER A 263 11.78 -7.97 25.27
C SER A 263 10.85 -7.02 24.53
N LEU A 264 11.19 -5.73 24.51
CA LEU A 264 10.81 -4.84 23.43
C LEU A 264 11.48 -5.33 22.14
N GLY A 265 10.93 -6.39 21.53
CA GLY A 265 10.70 -6.35 20.09
C GLY A 265 9.78 -5.17 19.83
N ALA A 266 10.28 -3.95 19.99
CA ALA A 266 9.52 -2.75 19.75
C ALA A 266 9.60 -2.53 18.25
N PHE A 267 8.53 -2.88 17.57
CA PHE A 267 8.35 -2.40 16.21
C PHE A 267 7.88 -0.95 16.31
N THR A 268 8.75 -0.01 15.95
CA THR A 268 8.38 1.36 15.64
C THR A 268 8.38 1.51 14.13
N GLY A 269 7.21 1.80 13.57
CA GLY A 269 7.02 1.92 12.13
C GLY A 269 6.22 3.17 11.81
N SER A 270 6.68 3.93 10.82
CA SER A 270 5.85 4.94 10.17
C SER A 270 5.28 4.35 8.88
N ILE A 271 3.98 4.48 8.68
CA ILE A 271 3.37 4.12 7.39
C ILE A 271 3.57 5.31 6.47
N ARG A 272 4.57 5.23 5.58
CA ARG A 272 4.66 6.12 4.41
C ARG A 272 4.01 5.41 3.24
N ASN A 273 2.77 5.81 2.95
CA ASN A 273 2.01 5.22 1.87
C ASN A 273 2.27 5.98 0.57
N SER A 274 3.17 5.49 -0.29
CA SER A 274 3.48 6.10 -1.58
C SER A 274 2.63 5.56 -2.74
N THR A 275 1.75 4.58 -2.50
CA THR A 275 0.95 3.90 -3.54
C THR A 275 -0.56 4.01 -3.32
N ASN A 276 -1.02 4.38 -2.12
CA ASN A 276 -2.40 4.73 -1.86
C ASN A 276 -2.45 6.24 -1.65
N ASN A 277 -2.81 6.97 -2.70
CA ASN A 277 -3.24 8.36 -2.55
C ASN A 277 -4.56 8.33 -1.80
N ALA A 278 -4.52 8.35 -0.46
CA ALA A 278 -5.62 8.87 0.32
C ALA A 278 -5.72 10.37 0.00
N ARG A 279 -6.29 10.66 -1.17
CA ARG A 279 -6.68 11.99 -1.55
C ARG A 279 -7.92 12.30 -0.74
N SER A 280 -8.01 13.51 -0.18
CA SER A 280 -9.30 14.03 0.27
C SER A 280 -10.28 13.83 -0.88
N VAL A 281 -11.39 13.11 -0.64
CA VAL A 281 -12.50 13.06 -1.60
C VAL A 281 -12.78 14.50 -2.00
N LEU A 282 -12.70 14.81 -3.30
CA LEU A 282 -12.96 16.15 -3.78
C LEU A 282 -14.44 16.44 -3.52
N TYR A 283 -14.71 17.22 -2.48
CA TYR A 283 -16.07 17.41 -1.96
C TYR A 283 -16.87 18.40 -2.79
N ASN A 284 -16.24 19.20 -3.64
CA ASN A 284 -16.90 20.19 -4.48
C ASN A 284 -16.31 20.15 -5.90
N CYS A 285 -17.06 20.63 -6.88
CA CYS A 285 -16.67 20.57 -8.28
C CYS A 285 -15.57 21.56 -8.62
N ARG A 286 -15.53 22.72 -7.94
CA ARG A 286 -14.47 23.71 -8.13
C ARG A 286 -13.09 23.12 -7.85
N ASP A 287 -12.95 22.43 -6.72
CA ASP A 287 -11.73 21.75 -6.33
C ASP A 287 -11.51 20.52 -7.21
N ALA A 288 -12.58 19.80 -7.57
CA ALA A 288 -12.46 18.62 -8.42
C ALA A 288 -11.85 18.94 -9.79
N THR A 289 -12.30 20.01 -10.46
CA THR A 289 -11.79 20.37 -11.79
C THR A 289 -10.36 20.89 -11.77
N VAL A 290 -9.92 21.50 -10.66
CA VAL A 290 -8.54 22.01 -10.52
C VAL A 290 -7.59 20.92 -10.02
N LEU A 291 -8.04 20.10 -9.07
CA LEU A 291 -7.19 19.13 -8.41
C LEU A 291 -7.14 17.83 -9.21
N THR A 292 -8.16 17.42 -9.97
CA THR A 292 -8.03 16.23 -10.84
C THR A 292 -7.01 16.51 -11.94
N ALA A 293 -5.89 15.77 -11.92
CA ALA A 293 -4.77 15.96 -12.87
C ALA A 293 -4.31 17.44 -12.97
N PRO A 294 -3.78 18.01 -11.87
CA PRO A 294 -3.54 19.45 -11.77
C PRO A 294 -2.39 19.93 -12.64
N GLY A 295 -1.44 19.06 -12.98
CA GLY A 295 -0.33 19.39 -13.90
C GLY A 295 -0.76 19.37 -15.37
N GLU A 296 -1.90 18.76 -15.65
CA GLU A 296 -2.43 18.52 -16.98
C GLU A 296 -3.62 19.45 -17.31
N ALA A 297 -4.13 20.24 -16.36
CA ALA A 297 -5.24 21.16 -16.60
C ALA A 297 -4.77 22.38 -17.44
N LEU A 298 -5.25 22.49 -18.69
CA LEU A 298 -5.00 23.66 -19.54
C LEU A 298 -5.75 24.89 -19.02
N PHE A 299 -7.03 24.71 -18.67
CA PHE A 299 -7.86 25.70 -17.99
C PHE A 299 -9.03 25.01 -17.29
N SER A 300 -9.60 25.70 -16.30
CA SER A 300 -10.90 25.35 -15.73
C SER A 300 -11.68 26.62 -15.45
N TYR A 301 -12.92 26.68 -15.94
CA TYR A 301 -13.83 27.80 -15.78
C TYR A 301 -14.97 27.38 -14.88
N GLY A 302 -15.21 28.15 -13.83
CA GLY A 302 -16.35 27.92 -12.95
C GLY A 302 -17.67 28.05 -13.69
N MET A 303 -17.74 28.99 -14.66
CA MET A 303 -18.99 29.43 -15.29
C MET A 303 -20.05 29.74 -14.23
N THR A 304 -19.57 30.40 -13.18
CA THR A 304 -20.36 30.78 -12.01
C THR A 304 -20.82 32.20 -12.19
N TYR A 305 -22.10 32.45 -11.94
CA TYR A 305 -22.65 33.77 -12.08
C TYR A 305 -22.06 34.73 -11.04
N PHE A 306 -21.17 35.59 -11.52
CA PHE A 306 -20.74 36.85 -10.95
C PHE A 306 -20.69 37.83 -12.13
N ASP A 307 -21.09 39.09 -11.96
CA ASP A 307 -20.93 40.10 -13.04
C ASP A 307 -19.43 40.40 -13.22
N THR A 308 -18.75 39.54 -13.99
CA THR A 308 -17.31 39.60 -14.28
C THR A 308 -17.02 40.39 -15.55
N GLY A 309 -18.01 41.11 -16.08
CA GLY A 309 -17.87 41.81 -17.36
C GLY A 309 -17.77 40.82 -18.52
N THR A 310 -16.65 40.87 -19.25
CA THR A 310 -16.33 39.97 -20.36
C THR A 310 -15.21 38.98 -20.03
N SER A 311 -14.79 38.88 -18.77
CA SER A 311 -13.74 37.96 -18.33
C SER A 311 -14.33 36.78 -17.56
N GLU A 312 -13.85 35.56 -17.79
CA GLU A 312 -14.16 34.38 -16.99
C GLU A 312 -12.91 33.96 -16.23
N ARG A 313 -12.96 34.02 -14.89
CA ARG A 313 -11.81 33.65 -14.08
C ARG A 313 -11.40 32.20 -14.35
N ASN A 314 -10.13 31.99 -14.69
CA ASN A 314 -9.55 30.66 -14.71
C ASN A 314 -9.26 30.19 -13.28
N LEU A 315 -9.79 29.03 -12.92
CA LEU A 315 -9.56 28.38 -11.64
C LEU A 315 -8.16 27.74 -11.56
N VAL A 316 -7.54 27.47 -12.72
CA VAL A 316 -6.13 27.11 -12.82
C VAL A 316 -5.28 28.39 -12.74
N ALA A 317 -4.27 28.40 -11.87
CA ALA A 317 -3.42 29.57 -11.61
C ALA A 317 -2.37 29.79 -12.71
N ASN A 318 -2.80 30.04 -13.96
CA ASN A 318 -1.93 30.30 -15.10
C ASN A 318 -2.10 31.70 -15.72
N GLY A 319 -2.97 32.54 -15.16
CA GLY A 319 -3.20 33.92 -15.61
C GLY A 319 -3.94 34.06 -16.95
N LEU A 320 -4.52 32.97 -17.47
CA LEU A 320 -5.27 32.98 -18.74
C LEU A 320 -6.76 32.82 -18.48
N ASP A 321 -7.39 33.92 -18.09
CA ASP A 321 -8.84 34.03 -17.94
C ASP A 321 -9.55 33.86 -19.29
N GLY A 322 -10.70 33.20 -19.27
CA GLY A 322 -11.55 33.04 -20.45
C GLY A 322 -12.16 34.37 -20.88
N THR A 323 -12.57 34.47 -22.15
CA THR A 323 -13.20 35.68 -22.67
C THR A 323 -14.62 35.39 -23.13
N TRP A 324 -15.56 36.22 -22.65
CA TRP A 324 -16.93 36.24 -23.10
C TRP A 324 -17.08 37.21 -24.28
N ASN A 325 -17.79 36.82 -25.33
CA ASN A 325 -18.09 37.70 -26.47
C ASN A 325 -18.99 38.90 -26.11
N LYS A 326 -19.79 38.78 -25.04
CA LYS A 326 -20.72 39.79 -24.54
C LYS A 326 -20.73 39.74 -23.01
N ARG A 327 -21.05 40.87 -22.36
CA ARG A 327 -21.18 40.95 -20.91
C ARG A 327 -22.30 40.03 -20.40
N VAL A 328 -22.04 39.32 -19.30
CA VAL A 328 -22.94 38.32 -18.70
C VAL A 328 -23.71 38.92 -17.50
N SER A 329 -24.35 40.08 -17.69
CA SER A 329 -24.89 40.88 -16.57
C SER A 329 -26.28 40.44 -16.06
N ALA A 330 -26.95 39.47 -16.72
CA ALA A 330 -28.32 39.05 -16.35
C ALA A 330 -28.57 37.53 -16.41
N ASP A 331 -27.54 36.71 -16.60
CA ASP A 331 -27.71 35.30 -16.99
C ASP A 331 -27.57 34.29 -15.84
N GLY A 332 -27.64 34.77 -14.60
CA GLY A 332 -27.52 33.92 -13.41
C GLY A 332 -28.73 33.00 -13.23
N ALA A 333 -28.51 31.70 -13.38
CA ALA A 333 -29.55 30.71 -13.11
C ALA A 333 -29.67 30.44 -11.59
N GLN A 334 -30.86 30.08 -11.12
CA GLN A 334 -31.04 29.59 -9.74
C GLN A 334 -30.49 28.17 -9.54
N SER A 335 -30.22 27.47 -10.63
CA SER A 335 -29.71 26.10 -10.61
C SER A 335 -28.18 26.09 -10.52
N HIS A 336 -27.63 24.99 -10.02
CA HIS A 336 -26.20 24.76 -9.90
C HIS A 336 -25.93 23.27 -10.05
N ALA A 337 -24.88 22.91 -10.79
CA ALA A 337 -24.50 21.53 -11.06
C ALA A 337 -24.07 20.79 -9.80
N CYS A 338 -23.39 21.51 -8.90
CA CYS A 338 -22.73 20.90 -7.75
C CYS A 338 -23.25 21.51 -6.46
N ARG A 339 -23.98 20.69 -5.68
CA ARG A 339 -24.72 21.14 -4.49
C ARG A 339 -23.83 21.73 -3.40
N ARG A 340 -22.55 21.32 -3.34
CA ARG A 340 -21.60 21.78 -2.32
C ARG A 340 -20.95 23.13 -2.63
N ASP A 341 -20.82 23.50 -3.91
CA ASP A 341 -20.24 24.79 -4.31
C ASP A 341 -21.19 25.98 -4.06
N ARG A 342 -22.51 25.75 -4.06
CA ARG A 342 -23.57 26.76 -3.84
C ARG A 342 -23.48 28.00 -4.74
N GLN A 343 -22.69 27.95 -5.80
CA GLN A 343 -22.57 29.04 -6.78
C GLN A 343 -23.52 28.81 -7.94
N ARG A 344 -24.31 29.83 -8.27
CA ARG A 344 -25.25 29.83 -9.40
C ARG A 344 -24.51 29.58 -10.72
N SER A 345 -25.07 28.77 -11.60
CA SER A 345 -24.51 28.56 -12.94
C SER A 345 -24.84 29.72 -13.88
N THR A 346 -24.05 29.86 -14.94
CA THR A 346 -24.32 30.78 -16.04
C THR A 346 -25.29 30.17 -17.05
N THR A 347 -26.30 30.95 -17.45
CA THR A 347 -27.20 30.63 -18.56
C THR A 347 -26.55 31.05 -19.87
N PHE A 348 -26.35 30.11 -20.76
CA PHE A 348 -25.93 30.37 -22.13
C PHE A 348 -27.17 30.62 -22.98
N ARG A 349 -27.30 31.87 -23.45
CA ARG A 349 -28.28 32.33 -24.44
C ARG A 349 -27.64 33.43 -25.26
N GLU A 350 -27.17 33.12 -26.46
CA GLU A 350 -26.39 34.05 -27.30
C GLU A 350 -25.04 34.50 -26.71
N HIS A 351 -24.50 33.71 -25.78
CA HIS A 351 -23.18 33.89 -25.18
C HIS A 351 -22.17 32.91 -25.74
N CYS A 352 -20.92 33.34 -25.80
CA CYS A 352 -19.78 32.56 -26.26
C CYS A 352 -18.66 32.77 -25.26
N LEU A 353 -18.23 31.69 -24.62
CA LEU A 353 -17.01 31.67 -23.82
C LEU A 353 -15.92 30.97 -24.60
N TYR A 354 -14.74 31.58 -24.70
CA TYR A 354 -13.60 30.98 -25.37
C TYR A 354 -12.31 31.14 -24.58
N TYR A 355 -11.42 30.16 -24.76
CA TYR A 355 -10.05 30.23 -24.28
C TYR A 355 -9.29 31.30 -25.08
N PRO A 356 -8.58 32.26 -24.46
CA PRO A 356 -8.09 33.46 -25.15
C PRO A 356 -6.91 33.22 -26.11
N ARG A 357 -6.27 32.05 -26.04
CA ARG A 357 -5.08 31.73 -26.83
C ARG A 357 -5.41 30.75 -27.94
N GLN A 358 -4.93 31.03 -29.15
CA GLN A 358 -4.99 30.11 -30.28
C GLN A 358 -4.01 28.95 -30.06
N LEU A 359 -4.47 27.74 -30.33
CA LEU A 359 -3.71 26.50 -30.17
C LEU A 359 -3.71 25.71 -31.47
N GLN A 360 -2.70 24.86 -31.64
CA GLN A 360 -2.80 23.75 -32.58
C GLN A 360 -3.83 22.75 -32.05
N GLY A 361 -4.75 22.27 -32.90
CA GLY A 361 -5.76 21.29 -32.53
C GLY A 361 -5.16 20.08 -31.80
N PRO A 362 -5.50 19.83 -30.52
CA PRO A 362 -4.86 18.79 -29.73
C PRO A 362 -5.44 17.41 -30.05
N ASP A 363 -4.56 16.40 -30.18
CA ASP A 363 -4.97 14.99 -30.35
C ASP A 363 -4.90 14.17 -29.05
N HIS A 364 -4.50 14.83 -27.95
CA HIS A 364 -4.45 14.26 -26.61
C HIS A 364 -5.08 15.26 -25.63
N PHE A 365 -6.30 14.98 -25.19
CA PHE A 365 -7.02 15.87 -24.28
C PHE A 365 -8.19 15.18 -23.57
N THR A 366 -8.71 15.85 -22.54
CA THR A 366 -10.04 15.63 -21.99
C THR A 366 -10.79 16.95 -21.98
N LEU A 367 -12.01 16.95 -22.52
CA LEU A 367 -12.96 18.04 -22.43
C LEU A 367 -14.06 17.62 -21.45
N SER A 368 -14.23 18.33 -20.35
CA SER A 368 -15.26 18.00 -19.35
C SER A 368 -16.03 19.22 -18.89
N PHE A 369 -17.33 19.06 -18.63
CA PHE A 369 -18.20 20.10 -18.12
C PHE A 369 -19.53 19.51 -17.62
N TRP A 370 -20.26 20.28 -16.82
CA TRP A 370 -21.65 20.02 -16.49
C TRP A 370 -22.57 20.81 -17.42
N PHE A 371 -23.68 20.22 -17.84
CA PHE A 371 -24.71 20.91 -18.62
C PHE A 371 -26.13 20.57 -18.15
N LEU A 372 -27.05 21.50 -18.41
CA LEU A 372 -28.50 21.33 -18.22
C LEU A 372 -29.24 22.05 -19.36
N THR A 373 -30.16 21.37 -20.02
CA THR A 373 -31.02 21.98 -21.06
C THR A 373 -32.31 21.18 -21.27
N ASN A 374 -33.27 21.80 -21.97
CA ASN A 374 -34.43 21.15 -22.57
C ASN A 374 -34.48 21.31 -24.10
N LYS A 375 -33.39 21.79 -24.72
CA LYS A 375 -33.27 21.99 -26.17
C LYS A 375 -32.30 20.98 -26.75
N TYR A 376 -32.66 20.39 -27.89
CA TYR A 376 -31.83 19.41 -28.62
C TYR A 376 -32.12 19.49 -30.12
N GLY A 377 -31.36 18.74 -30.92
CA GLY A 377 -31.52 18.73 -32.38
C GLY A 377 -31.40 20.14 -32.99
N ILE A 378 -32.29 20.44 -33.94
CA ILE A 378 -32.28 21.73 -34.66
C ILE A 378 -32.67 22.94 -33.80
N ASP A 379 -33.21 22.70 -32.61
CA ASP A 379 -33.63 23.77 -31.69
C ASP A 379 -32.49 24.24 -30.78
N ASN A 380 -31.31 23.63 -30.87
CA ASN A 380 -30.16 23.97 -30.04
C ASN A 380 -28.86 24.08 -30.86
N GLY A 381 -27.91 24.88 -30.38
CA GLY A 381 -26.55 24.94 -30.91
C GLY A 381 -25.64 23.86 -30.31
N ARG A 382 -24.39 23.86 -30.75
CA ARG A 382 -23.35 23.01 -30.15
C ARG A 382 -22.98 23.47 -28.74
N ILE A 383 -22.66 22.53 -27.87
CA ILE A 383 -22.34 22.82 -26.46
C ILE A 383 -20.89 23.27 -26.30
N ALA A 384 -19.95 22.55 -26.91
CA ALA A 384 -18.53 22.84 -26.84
C ALA A 384 -17.83 22.34 -28.10
N ALA A 385 -16.77 23.03 -28.54
CA ALA A 385 -15.99 22.65 -29.71
C ALA A 385 -14.58 23.24 -29.68
N PHE A 386 -13.70 22.66 -30.49
CA PHE A 386 -12.50 23.35 -30.97
C PHE A 386 -12.82 23.99 -32.33
N SER A 387 -12.59 25.29 -32.49
CA SER A 387 -12.96 25.99 -33.73
C SER A 387 -12.00 27.11 -34.09
N HIS A 388 -11.92 27.43 -35.39
CA HIS A 388 -10.83 28.24 -35.92
C HIS A 388 -10.86 29.74 -35.55
N ASP A 389 -12.03 30.31 -35.23
CA ASP A 389 -12.23 31.75 -35.02
C ASP A 389 -12.95 32.00 -33.69
N VAL A 390 -12.71 33.14 -33.07
CA VAL A 390 -13.40 33.57 -31.85
C VAL A 390 -14.83 34.03 -32.15
N THR A 391 -15.07 34.64 -33.32
CA THR A 391 -16.37 35.09 -33.82
C THR A 391 -17.23 33.88 -34.21
N PRO A 392 -18.36 33.62 -33.52
CA PRO A 392 -19.19 32.43 -33.74
C PRO A 392 -19.64 32.24 -35.20
N GLU A 393 -19.97 33.32 -35.89
CA GLU A 393 -20.53 33.32 -37.24
C GLU A 393 -19.50 32.94 -38.31
N ASN A 394 -18.21 33.16 -38.03
CA ASN A 394 -17.13 32.91 -38.97
C ASN A 394 -16.64 31.46 -38.95
N ASP A 395 -17.05 30.63 -37.98
CA ASP A 395 -16.55 29.26 -37.77
C ASP A 395 -16.63 28.35 -39.01
N GLY A 396 -15.56 28.33 -39.81
CA GLY A 396 -15.40 27.52 -41.02
C GLY A 396 -14.85 26.11 -40.77
N ASN A 397 -13.96 25.97 -39.79
CA ASN A 397 -13.45 24.66 -39.31
C ASN A 397 -13.86 24.45 -37.85
N VAL A 398 -14.48 23.30 -37.60
CA VAL A 398 -15.05 22.91 -36.31
C VAL A 398 -14.75 21.45 -36.11
N ASP A 399 -14.24 21.11 -34.93
CA ASP A 399 -13.87 19.75 -34.59
C ASP A 399 -13.90 19.53 -33.07
N ARG A 400 -13.69 18.30 -32.59
CA ARG A 400 -13.68 17.95 -31.16
C ARG A 400 -14.97 18.44 -30.48
N LEU A 401 -16.09 18.13 -31.15
CA LEU A 401 -17.39 18.77 -30.99
C LEU A 401 -18.29 17.97 -30.04
N ILE A 402 -18.96 18.66 -29.12
CA ILE A 402 -20.04 18.11 -28.29
C ILE A 402 -21.37 18.79 -28.62
N TYR A 403 -22.40 17.99 -28.90
CA TYR A 403 -23.76 18.46 -29.22
C TYR A 403 -24.83 17.43 -28.85
N LEU A 404 -26.09 17.86 -28.87
CA LEU A 404 -27.26 17.00 -28.73
C LEU A 404 -27.88 16.75 -30.10
N ASP A 405 -28.05 15.48 -30.47
CA ASP A 405 -28.66 15.12 -31.75
C ASP A 405 -30.19 15.26 -31.75
N LYS A 406 -30.83 14.87 -32.85
CA LYS A 406 -32.29 14.90 -33.03
C LYS A 406 -33.08 14.07 -32.01
N ASP A 407 -32.45 13.11 -31.34
CA ASP A 407 -33.08 12.26 -30.31
C ASP A 407 -32.68 12.73 -28.89
N GLY A 408 -31.89 13.79 -28.77
CA GLY A 408 -31.38 14.31 -27.50
C GLY A 408 -30.23 13.49 -26.90
N ARG A 409 -29.54 12.68 -27.71
CA ARG A 409 -28.33 11.98 -27.26
C ARG A 409 -27.13 12.91 -27.30
N ILE A 410 -26.21 12.72 -26.37
CA ILE A 410 -24.93 13.44 -26.34
C ILE A 410 -24.03 12.80 -27.38
N ASN A 411 -23.49 13.62 -28.29
CA ASN A 411 -22.60 13.19 -29.35
C ASN A 411 -21.24 13.86 -29.19
N PHE A 412 -20.17 13.06 -29.31
CA PHE A 412 -18.80 13.54 -29.44
C PHE A 412 -18.27 13.22 -30.83
N GLY A 413 -17.90 14.26 -31.58
CA GLY A 413 -17.43 14.15 -32.96
C GLY A 413 -15.97 14.59 -33.12
N VAL A 414 -15.22 13.82 -33.90
CA VAL A 414 -13.90 14.22 -34.43
C VAL A 414 -13.81 13.96 -35.93
N TYR A 415 -13.08 14.80 -36.66
CA TYR A 415 -12.83 14.63 -38.10
C TYR A 415 -11.37 14.31 -38.37
N SER A 416 -11.07 13.18 -39.03
CA SER A 416 -9.71 12.81 -39.42
C SER A 416 -9.68 12.21 -40.82
N GLY A 417 -10.02 13.04 -41.82
CA GLY A 417 -10.28 12.61 -43.20
C GLY A 417 -11.62 11.91 -43.41
N THR A 418 -12.25 11.47 -42.32
CA THR A 418 -13.65 11.03 -42.23
C THR A 418 -14.22 11.46 -40.88
N THR A 419 -15.55 11.51 -40.80
CA THR A 419 -16.27 11.87 -39.57
C THR A 419 -16.40 10.65 -38.65
N TYR A 420 -15.85 10.76 -37.44
CA TYR A 420 -16.10 9.81 -36.36
C TYR A 420 -17.00 10.46 -35.32
N VAL A 421 -18.12 9.81 -35.00
CA VAL A 421 -19.03 10.24 -33.94
C VAL A 421 -19.30 9.04 -33.03
N ILE A 422 -19.23 9.29 -31.72
CA ILE A 422 -19.71 8.38 -30.69
C ILE A 422 -20.80 9.07 -29.89
N SER A 423 -21.81 8.29 -29.49
CA SER A 423 -23.03 8.83 -28.91
C SER A 423 -23.38 8.14 -27.60
N SER A 424 -24.12 8.82 -26.73
CA SER A 424 -24.74 8.20 -25.57
C SER A 424 -25.80 7.15 -25.97
N PRO A 425 -26.20 6.24 -25.04
CA PRO A 425 -27.08 5.12 -25.36
C PRO A 425 -28.41 5.53 -26.01
N ALA A 426 -28.93 4.66 -26.88
CA ALA A 426 -30.25 4.84 -27.48
C ALA A 426 -31.36 4.84 -26.42
N GLY A 427 -32.45 5.56 -26.69
CA GLY A 427 -33.63 5.60 -25.81
C GLY A 427 -33.53 6.55 -24.62
N LYS A 428 -32.39 7.23 -24.40
CA LYS A 428 -32.25 8.28 -23.38
C LYS A 428 -32.01 9.64 -24.02
N ASN A 429 -32.91 10.58 -23.73
CA ASN A 429 -32.77 11.99 -24.06
C ASN A 429 -32.17 12.72 -22.84
N TYR A 430 -31.04 13.41 -23.05
CA TYR A 430 -30.31 14.15 -22.01
C TYR A 430 -30.66 15.65 -21.96
N ALA A 431 -31.61 16.10 -22.79
CA ALA A 431 -32.24 17.41 -22.69
C ALA A 431 -33.50 17.32 -21.80
N ASP A 432 -33.33 16.83 -20.58
CA ASP A 432 -34.40 16.48 -19.64
C ASP A 432 -34.51 17.46 -18.44
N ASN A 433 -33.88 18.64 -18.55
CA ASN A 433 -33.75 19.63 -17.47
C ASN A 433 -33.05 19.09 -16.20
N GLN A 434 -32.26 18.01 -16.28
CA GLN A 434 -31.36 17.60 -15.21
C GLN A 434 -29.91 17.99 -15.53
N TRP A 435 -29.09 18.06 -14.48
CA TRP A 435 -27.65 18.26 -14.63
C TRP A 435 -26.98 16.95 -14.99
N HIS A 436 -26.22 16.97 -16.08
CA HIS A 436 -25.40 15.86 -16.54
C HIS A 436 -23.93 16.25 -16.65
N HIS A 437 -23.05 15.34 -16.25
CA HIS A 437 -21.61 15.53 -16.42
C HIS A 437 -21.15 14.84 -17.70
N ILE A 438 -20.42 15.57 -18.54
CA ILE A 438 -19.78 15.02 -19.73
C ILE A 438 -18.27 15.05 -19.54
N ALA A 439 -17.60 13.97 -19.95
CA ALA A 439 -16.18 14.02 -20.26
C ALA A 439 -15.92 13.31 -21.59
N ALA A 440 -15.27 14.00 -22.52
CA ALA A 440 -14.86 13.46 -23.81
C ALA A 440 -13.34 13.43 -23.88
N THR A 441 -12.76 12.26 -24.14
CA THR A 441 -11.31 12.09 -24.23
C THR A 441 -10.92 11.72 -25.64
N LEU A 442 -9.82 12.28 -26.14
CA LEU A 442 -9.13 11.82 -27.34
C LEU A 442 -7.69 11.49 -26.98
N SER A 443 -7.19 10.35 -27.47
CA SER A 443 -5.79 9.95 -27.27
C SER A 443 -5.25 9.20 -28.49
N PRO A 444 -3.96 9.39 -28.84
CA PRO A 444 -3.31 8.62 -29.89
C PRO A 444 -3.23 7.10 -29.59
N THR A 445 -3.26 6.69 -28.32
CA THR A 445 -3.18 5.28 -27.93
C THR A 445 -4.54 4.62 -27.93
N ASP A 446 -5.51 5.31 -27.35
CA ASP A 446 -6.78 4.76 -26.89
C ASP A 446 -7.98 5.12 -27.80
N GLY A 447 -7.79 6.08 -28.69
CA GLY A 447 -8.85 6.66 -29.51
C GLY A 447 -9.76 7.60 -28.73
N MET A 448 -10.97 7.80 -29.26
CA MET A 448 -11.96 8.70 -28.66
C MET A 448 -12.87 7.94 -27.69
N ARG A 449 -13.23 8.57 -26.56
CA ARG A 449 -14.19 8.04 -25.59
C ARG A 449 -15.13 9.14 -25.11
N LEU A 450 -16.37 8.76 -24.83
CA LEU A 450 -17.40 9.61 -24.28
C LEU A 450 -17.87 9.00 -22.97
N TYR A 451 -17.74 9.77 -21.91
CA TYR A 451 -18.26 9.45 -20.59
C TYR A 451 -19.42 10.39 -20.28
N VAL A 452 -20.46 9.82 -19.70
CA VAL A 452 -21.64 10.56 -19.27
C VAL A 452 -21.96 10.13 -17.84
N ASP A 453 -22.14 11.10 -16.95
CA ASP A 453 -22.43 10.87 -15.52
C ASP A 453 -21.41 9.92 -14.86
N GLY A 454 -20.14 10.07 -15.24
CA GLY A 454 -19.01 9.30 -14.68
C GLY A 454 -18.81 7.89 -15.24
N GLU A 455 -19.68 7.43 -16.15
CA GLU A 455 -19.61 6.09 -16.76
C GLU A 455 -19.28 6.18 -18.26
N LEU A 456 -18.61 5.15 -18.80
CA LEU A 456 -18.26 5.11 -20.22
C LEU A 456 -19.52 4.85 -21.05
N ALA A 457 -19.96 5.86 -21.81
CA ALA A 457 -21.15 5.78 -22.65
C ALA A 457 -20.84 5.15 -24.03
N SER A 458 -19.72 5.52 -24.63
CA SER A 458 -19.28 4.96 -25.91
C SER A 458 -17.78 5.22 -26.15
N HIS A 459 -17.17 4.47 -27.07
CA HIS A 459 -15.78 4.65 -27.48
C HIS A 459 -15.54 4.19 -28.91
N ASN A 460 -14.50 4.74 -29.55
CA ASN A 460 -14.00 4.28 -30.83
C ASN A 460 -12.46 4.30 -30.84
N PRO A 461 -11.79 3.13 -30.79
CA PRO A 461 -10.32 3.05 -30.72
C PRO A 461 -9.62 3.41 -32.05
N GLN A 462 -10.35 3.50 -33.16
CA GLN A 462 -9.78 3.86 -34.48
C GLN A 462 -9.65 5.38 -34.66
N ALA A 463 -10.49 6.17 -33.98
CA ALA A 463 -10.48 7.62 -34.05
C ALA A 463 -9.42 8.19 -33.10
N LYS A 464 -8.17 8.31 -33.57
CA LYS A 464 -6.99 8.64 -32.76
C LYS A 464 -6.51 10.09 -32.87
N ARG A 465 -7.08 10.85 -33.80
CA ARG A 465 -6.70 12.25 -34.10
C ARG A 465 -7.93 13.02 -34.53
N GLY A 466 -7.89 14.33 -34.32
CA GLY A 466 -8.84 15.27 -34.91
C GLY A 466 -8.26 15.90 -36.17
N GLU A 467 -8.96 16.92 -36.66
CA GLU A 467 -8.54 17.73 -37.78
C GLU A 467 -7.42 18.65 -37.29
N SER A 468 -6.40 18.80 -38.13
CA SER A 468 -5.26 19.65 -37.85
C SER A 468 -5.53 21.06 -38.36
N PHE A 469 -5.86 21.97 -37.44
CA PHE A 469 -5.95 23.41 -37.69
C PHE A 469 -5.64 24.19 -36.41
N GLN A 470 -5.39 25.49 -36.55
CA GLN A 470 -5.20 26.42 -35.44
C GLN A 470 -6.55 26.98 -34.99
N GLY A 471 -6.85 26.94 -33.70
CA GLY A 471 -8.16 27.34 -33.20
C GLY A 471 -8.23 27.54 -31.69
N TYR A 472 -9.45 27.66 -31.20
CA TYR A 472 -9.80 28.00 -29.82
C TYR A 472 -10.78 26.97 -29.25
N TRP A 473 -10.65 26.68 -27.96
CA TRP A 473 -11.71 25.99 -27.22
C TRP A 473 -12.85 26.97 -26.97
N LYS A 474 -14.07 26.60 -27.38
CA LYS A 474 -15.27 27.43 -27.30
C LYS A 474 -16.41 26.68 -26.64
N PHE A 475 -17.22 27.39 -25.86
CA PHE A 475 -18.40 26.89 -25.18
C PHE A 475 -19.62 27.75 -25.53
N GLY A 476 -20.72 27.06 -25.83
CA GLY A 476 -22.06 27.58 -26.04
C GLY A 476 -22.30 28.35 -27.33
N CYS A 477 -21.37 28.32 -28.28
CA CYS A 477 -21.43 29.16 -29.47
C CYS A 477 -20.69 28.58 -30.67
N GLY A 478 -21.05 29.10 -31.84
CA GLY A 478 -20.40 28.93 -33.13
C GLY A 478 -21.29 28.25 -34.16
N ARG A 479 -20.99 28.53 -35.43
CA ARG A 479 -21.70 27.96 -36.56
C ARG A 479 -21.64 26.43 -36.54
N PHE A 480 -22.77 25.81 -36.86
CA PHE A 480 -22.86 24.37 -36.99
C PHE A 480 -22.40 23.94 -38.39
N SER A 481 -21.35 23.11 -38.46
CA SER A 481 -20.97 22.39 -39.68
C SER A 481 -21.74 21.06 -39.78
N PRO A 482 -21.86 20.41 -40.95
CA PRO A 482 -22.51 19.10 -41.03
C PRO A 482 -21.78 18.02 -40.23
N TRP A 483 -22.49 17.42 -39.28
CA TRP A 483 -22.06 16.25 -38.50
C TRP A 483 -23.05 15.09 -38.68
N ARG A 484 -23.04 14.11 -37.76
CA ARG A 484 -23.86 12.89 -37.85
C ARG A 484 -24.76 12.74 -36.63
N ASN A 485 -26.00 12.34 -36.79
CA ASN A 485 -26.77 11.81 -35.66
C ASN A 485 -26.21 10.42 -35.26
N ALA A 486 -26.61 9.89 -34.11
CA ALA A 486 -26.22 8.56 -33.66
C ALA A 486 -26.60 7.42 -34.64
N ASP A 487 -27.60 7.65 -35.50
CA ASP A 487 -28.03 6.71 -36.55
C ASP A 487 -27.27 6.88 -37.89
N GLY A 488 -26.27 7.78 -37.95
CA GLY A 488 -25.45 8.04 -39.13
C GLY A 488 -26.05 9.03 -40.15
N THR A 489 -27.29 9.49 -39.94
CA THR A 489 -27.89 10.54 -40.77
C THR A 489 -27.17 11.89 -40.57
N VAL A 490 -27.19 12.77 -41.57
CA VAL A 490 -26.53 14.08 -41.46
C VAL A 490 -27.29 14.97 -40.46
N PHE A 491 -26.55 15.66 -39.59
CA PHE A 491 -27.07 16.62 -38.64
C PHE A 491 -26.47 18.02 -38.86
N VAL A 492 -27.33 19.02 -38.98
CA VAL A 492 -26.97 20.43 -39.05
C VAL A 492 -27.99 21.20 -38.23
N SER A 493 -27.54 22.01 -37.28
CA SER A 493 -28.42 22.96 -36.58
C SER A 493 -28.30 24.35 -37.19
N PRO A 494 -29.41 25.08 -37.40
CA PRO A 494 -29.38 26.48 -37.81
C PRO A 494 -29.00 27.43 -36.64
N LYS A 495 -28.86 26.92 -35.41
CA LYS A 495 -28.56 27.72 -34.23
C LYS A 495 -27.05 27.88 -34.04
N ASN A 496 -26.59 29.13 -34.02
CA ASN A 496 -25.19 29.46 -33.71
C ASN A 496 -24.88 29.46 -32.20
N TYR A 497 -25.89 29.32 -31.35
CA TYR A 497 -25.72 29.42 -29.90
C TYR A 497 -26.45 28.28 -29.20
N TYR A 498 -25.79 27.72 -28.19
CA TYR A 498 -26.40 26.82 -27.24
C TYR A 498 -27.38 27.57 -26.35
N THR A 499 -28.50 26.93 -26.06
CA THR A 499 -29.47 27.38 -25.06
C THR A 499 -29.49 26.37 -23.93
N GLY A 500 -29.03 26.78 -22.74
CA GLY A 500 -28.98 25.94 -21.55
C GLY A 500 -28.06 26.53 -20.49
N GLN A 501 -27.75 25.76 -19.46
CA GLN A 501 -26.81 26.13 -18.40
C GLN A 501 -25.55 25.27 -18.52
N LEU A 502 -24.40 25.86 -18.25
CA LEU A 502 -23.11 25.16 -18.19
C LEU A 502 -22.39 25.52 -16.88
N GLN A 503 -21.63 24.58 -16.34
CA GLN A 503 -20.81 24.81 -15.15
C GLN A 503 -19.54 23.95 -15.15
N PHE A 504 -18.49 24.46 -14.51
CA PHE A 504 -17.25 23.73 -14.25
C PHE A 504 -16.63 23.11 -15.52
N ALA A 505 -16.53 23.90 -16.59
CA ALA A 505 -15.86 23.45 -17.79
C ALA A 505 -14.35 23.39 -17.59
N ALA A 506 -13.71 22.36 -18.13
CA ALA A 506 -12.27 22.19 -18.07
C ALA A 506 -11.76 21.50 -19.34
N VAL A 507 -10.52 21.80 -19.68
CA VAL A 507 -9.75 21.02 -20.65
C VAL A 507 -8.46 20.58 -20.00
N HIS A 508 -8.20 19.27 -20.04
CA HIS A 508 -6.91 18.69 -19.67
C HIS A 508 -6.12 18.33 -20.93
N THR A 509 -4.80 18.49 -20.90
CA THR A 509 -3.85 18.16 -21.98
C THR A 509 -3.55 16.65 -22.07
N THR A 510 -4.29 15.84 -21.32
CA THR A 510 -4.21 14.38 -21.30
C THR A 510 -5.59 13.75 -21.37
N ALA A 511 -5.68 12.52 -21.86
CA ALA A 511 -6.87 11.69 -21.68
C ALA A 511 -6.95 11.20 -20.22
N LEU A 512 -7.92 11.70 -19.46
CA LEU A 512 -8.16 11.30 -18.09
C LEU A 512 -8.60 9.83 -18.03
N SER A 513 -8.14 9.14 -16.99
CA SER A 513 -8.54 7.76 -16.71
C SER A 513 -10.04 7.68 -16.34
N PRO A 514 -10.69 6.52 -16.53
CA PRO A 514 -12.07 6.31 -16.08
C PRO A 514 -12.30 6.67 -14.61
N LEU A 515 -11.30 6.40 -13.75
CA LEU A 515 -11.38 6.72 -12.33
C LEU A 515 -11.37 8.24 -12.07
N GLN A 516 -10.53 9.00 -12.77
CA GLN A 516 -10.49 10.47 -12.67
C GLN A 516 -11.79 11.10 -13.19
N VAL A 517 -12.34 10.58 -14.29
CA VAL A 517 -13.64 11.04 -14.82
C VAL A 517 -14.76 10.75 -13.82
N LYS A 518 -14.75 9.57 -13.21
CA LYS A 518 -15.70 9.20 -12.16
C LYS A 518 -15.55 10.06 -10.91
N GLU A 519 -14.34 10.45 -10.55
CA GLU A 519 -14.06 11.39 -9.44
C GLU A 519 -14.66 12.78 -9.73
N LEU A 520 -14.48 13.31 -10.94
CA LEU A 520 -15.10 14.58 -11.36
C LEU A 520 -16.62 14.53 -11.23
N TYR A 521 -17.27 13.47 -11.71
CA TYR A 521 -18.71 13.29 -11.55
C TYR A 521 -19.14 13.18 -10.07
N LEU A 522 -18.48 12.34 -9.28
CA LEU A 522 -18.81 12.10 -7.88
C LEU A 522 -18.61 13.34 -6.99
N SER A 523 -17.83 14.33 -7.43
CA SER A 523 -17.70 15.60 -6.72
C SER A 523 -18.98 16.46 -6.78
N GLY A 524 -19.78 16.30 -7.84
CA GLY A 524 -21.04 17.00 -8.05
C GLY A 524 -22.28 16.29 -7.50
N VAL A 525 -22.24 14.96 -7.38
CA VAL A 525 -23.35 14.16 -6.86
C VAL A 525 -23.15 13.74 -5.41
N ASN A 526 -24.21 13.80 -4.60
CA ASN A 526 -24.17 13.29 -3.22
C ASN A 526 -24.09 11.75 -3.23
N ARG A 527 -23.23 11.18 -2.39
CA ARG A 527 -23.47 9.85 -1.80
C ARG A 527 -24.28 10.03 -0.53
#